data_AF-A0A7V9L724-F1
#
_entry.id   AF-A0A7V9L724-F1
#
_cell.length_a   1.000
_cell.length_b   1.000
_cell.length_c   1.000
_cell.angle_alpha   90.00
_cell.angle_beta   90.00
_cell.angle_gamma   90.00
#
_symmetry.space_group_name_H-M   'P 1'
#
loop_
_entity.id
_entity.type
_entity.pdbx_description
1 polymer ?
#
loop_
_entity_poly.entity_id
_entity_poly.type
_entity_poly.pdbx_seq_one_letter_code
_entity_poly.pdbx_strand_id
1 'polypeptide(L)'
;GDHWIQVKLPGRMTFESKLAVVAGKAVKIAAVLVPAAEIRVSSTPAGATVYIDGVRRGLTPLALELPLGEHTVIVERAGYQRFSKKLELADKPVAIDAQLVR
;
A
#
# COMPACT_ATOMS: atom_id res chain seq x y z
N GLY A 1 -18.25 -18.55 -18.79
CA GLY A 1 -17.56 -19.14 -17.64
C GLY A 1 -16.96 -18.03 -16.79
N ASP A 2 -16.62 -18.32 -15.54
CA ASP A 2 -15.97 -17.35 -14.64
C ASP A 2 -14.54 -17.07 -15.11
N HIS A 3 -14.18 -15.79 -15.24
CA HIS A 3 -12.82 -15.37 -15.59
C HIS A 3 -12.26 -14.41 -14.54
N TRP A 4 -11.00 -14.64 -14.18
CA TRP A 4 -10.22 -13.75 -13.33
C TRP A 4 -9.49 -12.74 -14.22
N ILE A 5 -9.65 -11.44 -13.92
CA ILE A 5 -8.96 -10.37 -14.63
C ILE A 5 -8.17 -9.56 -13.60
N GLN A 6 -6.87 -9.44 -13.83
CA GLN A 6 -5.98 -8.55 -13.11
C GLN A 6 -5.49 -7.47 -14.07
N VAL A 7 -5.73 -6.21 -13.74
CA VAL A 7 -5.19 -5.07 -14.50
C VAL A 7 -4.17 -4.37 -13.62
N LYS A 8 -2.90 -4.48 -14.00
CA LYS A 8 -1.77 -3.81 -13.34
C LYS A 8 -1.18 -2.77 -14.29
N LEU A 9 -1.17 -1.51 -13.87
CA LEU A 9 -0.51 -0.42 -14.58
C LEU A 9 0.49 0.23 -13.61
N PRO A 10 1.78 0.38 -13.97
CA PRO A 10 2.75 1.07 -13.12
C PRO A 10 2.24 2.46 -12.69
N GLY A 11 2.30 2.77 -11.40
CA GLY A 11 1.83 4.04 -10.84
C GLY A 11 0.32 4.11 -10.54
N ARG A 12 -0.40 2.98 -10.60
CA ARG A 12 -1.84 2.88 -10.32
C ARG A 12 -2.15 1.63 -9.51
N MET A 13 -3.13 1.71 -8.61
CA MET A 13 -3.62 0.55 -7.86
C MET A 13 -4.06 -0.58 -8.79
N THR A 14 -3.70 -1.82 -8.44
CA THR A 14 -4.10 -3.03 -9.19
C THR A 14 -5.61 -3.25 -9.03
N PHE A 15 -6.32 -3.38 -10.14
CA PHE A 15 -7.75 -3.72 -10.14
C PHE A 15 -7.92 -5.22 -10.29
N GLU A 16 -8.64 -5.84 -9.37
CA GLU A 16 -9.02 -7.26 -9.40
C GLU A 16 -10.55 -7.38 -9.37
N SER A 17 -11.12 -8.13 -10.31
CA SER A 17 -12.55 -8.41 -10.32
C SER A 17 -12.84 -9.79 -10.91
N LYS A 18 -13.74 -10.52 -10.25
CA LYS A 18 -14.28 -11.80 -10.74
C LYS A 18 -15.49 -11.49 -11.64
N LEU A 19 -15.40 -11.88 -12.91
CA LEU A 19 -16.48 -11.63 -13.88
C LEU A 19 -17.04 -12.94 -14.43
N ALA A 20 -18.37 -13.09 -14.37
CA ALA A 20 -19.09 -14.11 -15.12
C ALA A 20 -19.27 -13.63 -16.57
N VAL A 21 -18.57 -14.26 -17.52
CA VAL A 21 -18.66 -13.92 -18.95
C VAL A 21 -19.66 -14.86 -19.63
N VAL A 22 -20.66 -14.27 -20.31
CA VAL A 22 -21.61 -14.96 -21.19
C VAL A 22 -21.10 -14.86 -22.64
N ALA A 23 -21.06 -15.99 -23.35
CA ALA A 23 -20.59 -16.05 -24.73
C ALA A 23 -21.39 -15.09 -25.63
N GLY A 24 -20.69 -14.28 -26.44
CA GLY A 24 -21.31 -13.34 -27.39
C GLY A 24 -21.63 -11.94 -26.84
N LYS A 25 -21.39 -11.65 -25.55
CA LYS A 25 -21.55 -10.29 -25.00
C LYS A 25 -20.20 -9.70 -24.61
N ALA A 26 -19.87 -8.54 -25.19
CA ALA A 26 -18.78 -7.71 -24.70
C ALA A 26 -19.16 -7.12 -23.34
N VAL A 27 -18.32 -7.34 -22.33
CA VAL A 27 -18.47 -6.72 -21.00
C VAL A 27 -17.50 -5.54 -20.92
N LYS A 28 -18.04 -4.32 -20.74
CA LYS A 28 -17.22 -3.14 -20.46
C LYS A 28 -16.96 -3.08 -18.95
N ILE A 29 -15.69 -3.18 -18.56
CA ILE A 29 -15.25 -2.94 -17.18
C ILE A 29 -14.61 -1.55 -17.15
N ALA A 30 -15.14 -0.66 -16.31
CA ALA A 30 -14.47 0.59 -15.99
C ALA A 30 -13.58 0.36 -14.76
N ALA A 31 -12.28 0.21 -14.96
CA ALA A 31 -11.32 0.20 -13.85
C ALA A 31 -11.04 1.66 -13.46
N VAL A 32 -11.48 2.08 -12.28
CA VAL A 32 -11.05 3.36 -11.70
C VAL A 32 -9.66 3.15 -11.14
N LEU A 33 -8.66 3.52 -11.93
CA LEU A 33 -7.26 3.41 -11.54
C LEU A 33 -6.88 4.63 -10.69
N VAL A 34 -6.87 4.43 -9.37
CA VAL A 34 -6.40 5.46 -8.44
C VAL A 34 -4.88 5.56 -8.56
N PRO A 35 -4.32 6.76 -8.82
CA PRO A 35 -2.88 6.97 -8.78
C PRO A 35 -2.29 6.47 -7.46
N ALA A 36 -1.18 5.75 -7.54
CA ALA A 36 -0.53 5.16 -6.38
C ALA A 36 0.99 5.21 -6.54
N ALA A 37 1.70 5.27 -5.42
CA ALA A 37 3.17 5.19 -5.39
C ALA A 37 3.63 4.17 -4.36
N GLU A 38 4.83 3.63 -4.59
CA GLU A 38 5.47 2.69 -3.67
C GLU A 38 5.96 3.42 -2.42
N ILE A 39 5.66 2.87 -1.24
CA ILE A 39 6.29 3.25 0.02
C ILE A 39 7.13 2.09 0.55
N ARG A 40 8.34 2.39 1.00
CA ARG A 40 9.21 1.46 1.72
C ARG A 40 9.41 1.94 3.14
N VAL A 41 9.18 1.07 4.11
CA VAL A 41 9.30 1.36 5.54
C VAL A 41 10.32 0.41 6.14
N SER A 42 11.45 0.95 6.60
CA SER A 42 12.46 0.25 7.40
C SER A 42 12.43 0.75 8.85
N SER A 43 12.98 -0.04 9.76
CA SER A 43 13.22 0.43 11.12
C SER A 43 14.50 -0.12 11.71
N THR A 44 15.07 0.65 12.63
CA THR A 44 16.15 0.23 13.51
C THR A 44 15.67 0.31 14.96
N PRO A 45 15.57 -0.83 15.68
CA PRO A 45 15.82 -2.18 15.20
C PRO A 45 14.67 -2.73 14.31
N ALA A 46 14.97 -3.72 13.46
CA ALA A 46 14.04 -4.30 12.48
C ALA A 46 12.89 -5.12 13.13
N GLY A 47 11.90 -5.55 12.35
CA GLY A 47 10.78 -6.35 12.85
C GLY A 47 9.76 -5.55 13.67
N ALA A 48 9.68 -4.24 13.44
CA ALA A 48 8.68 -3.37 14.04
C ALA A 48 7.35 -3.45 13.28
N THR A 49 6.23 -3.34 13.97
CA THR A 49 4.90 -3.33 13.35
C THR A 49 4.65 -2.01 12.65
N VAL A 50 4.19 -2.07 11.40
CA VAL A 50 3.84 -0.90 10.59
C VAL A 50 2.33 -0.76 10.51
N TYR A 51 1.83 0.42 10.88
CA TYR A 51 0.46 0.85 10.67
C TYR A 51 0.44 2.00 9.67
N ILE A 52 -0.50 1.98 8.73
CA ILE A 52 -0.75 3.06 7.79
C ILE A 52 -2.23 3.42 7.90
N ASP A 53 -2.50 4.68 8.21
CA ASP A 53 -3.84 5.23 8.46
C ASP A 53 -4.62 4.43 9.51
N GLY A 54 -3.91 4.01 10.56
CA GLY A 54 -4.46 3.21 11.66
C GLY A 54 -4.61 1.72 11.36
N VAL A 55 -4.39 1.27 10.11
CA VAL A 55 -4.51 -0.15 9.73
C VAL A 55 -3.15 -0.83 9.76
N ARG A 56 -3.04 -1.99 10.43
CA ARG A 56 -1.82 -2.81 10.44
C ARG A 56 -1.53 -3.34 9.04
N ARG A 57 -0.33 -3.06 8.51
CA ARG A 57 0.11 -3.50 7.17
C ARG A 57 1.14 -4.62 7.19
N GLY A 58 1.92 -4.76 8.27
CA GLY A 58 2.95 -5.80 8.37
C GLY A 58 4.05 -5.46 9.37
N LEU A 59 5.23 -6.02 9.13
CA LEU A 59 6.44 -5.78 9.90
C LEU A 59 7.53 -5.16 9.01
N THR A 60 8.41 -4.33 9.57
CA THR A 60 9.57 -3.80 8.86
C THR A 60 10.64 -4.88 8.61
N PRO A 61 11.35 -4.83 7.47
CA PRO A 61 11.14 -3.95 6.33
C PRO A 61 9.88 -4.31 5.53
N LEU A 62 9.10 -3.29 5.12
CA LEU A 62 7.83 -3.45 4.39
C LEU A 62 7.83 -2.56 3.15
N ALA A 63 7.42 -3.10 2.01
CA ALA A 63 7.15 -2.35 0.78
C ALA A 63 5.69 -2.58 0.34
N LEU A 64 4.98 -1.51 0.00
CA LEU A 64 3.61 -1.58 -0.51
C LEU A 64 3.27 -0.37 -1.38
N GLU A 65 2.22 -0.47 -2.19
CA GLU A 65 1.66 0.68 -2.90
C GLU A 65 0.56 1.34 -2.05
N LEU A 66 0.56 2.66 -2.01
CA LEU A 66 -0.49 3.47 -1.39
C LEU A 66 -1.05 4.47 -2.41
N PRO A 67 -2.34 4.85 -2.30
CA PRO A 67 -2.89 5.94 -3.08
C PRO A 67 -2.08 7.23 -2.91
N LEU A 68 -2.15 8.13 -3.88
CA LEU A 68 -1.59 9.47 -3.68
C LEU A 68 -2.43 10.24 -2.65
N GLY A 69 -1.77 11.13 -1.89
CA GLY A 69 -2.39 11.96 -0.86
C GLY A 69 -1.76 11.79 0.52
N GLU A 70 -2.46 12.29 1.54
CA GLU A 70 -1.96 12.26 2.92
C GLU A 70 -2.09 10.86 3.53
N HIS A 71 -0.98 10.40 4.13
CA HIS A 71 -0.94 9.16 4.90
C HIS A 71 -0.25 9.38 6.24
N THR A 72 -0.73 8.68 7.26
CA THR A 72 -0.06 8.60 8.56
C THR A 72 0.60 7.25 8.71
N VAL A 73 1.93 7.23 8.76
CA VAL A 73 2.73 6.03 8.98
C VAL A 73 3.16 5.97 10.43
N ILE A 74 2.93 4.82 11.04
CA ILE A 74 3.30 4.54 12.43
C ILE A 74 4.12 3.27 12.46
N VAL A 75 5.25 3.33 13.17
CA VAL A 75 6.13 2.18 13.38
C VAL A 75 6.27 1.94 14.88
N GLU A 76 5.94 0.73 15.32
CA GLU A 76 5.85 0.38 16.72
C GLU A 76 6.58 -0.93 17.01
N ARG A 77 7.33 -0.97 18.11
CA ARG A 77 7.97 -2.20 18.60
C ARG A 77 7.89 -2.22 20.13
N ALA A 78 7.65 -3.40 20.70
CA ALA A 78 7.57 -3.56 22.14
C ALA A 78 8.85 -3.07 22.84
N GLY A 79 8.68 -2.22 23.86
CA GLY A 79 9.78 -1.60 24.60
C GLY A 79 10.46 -0.42 23.89
N TYR A 80 9.85 0.12 22.83
CA TYR A 80 10.30 1.32 22.12
C TYR A 80 9.16 2.33 22.01
N GLN A 81 9.54 3.61 21.96
CA GLN A 81 8.64 4.71 21.64
C GLN A 81 8.09 4.55 20.23
N ARG A 82 6.79 4.84 20.08
CA ARG A 82 6.09 4.81 18.80
C ARG A 82 6.62 5.90 17.88
N PHE A 83 7.16 5.52 16.74
CA PHE A 83 7.51 6.45 15.68
C PHE A 83 6.25 6.77 14.87
N SER A 84 5.99 8.06 14.62
CA SER A 84 4.85 8.52 13.83
C SER A 84 5.29 9.58 12.84
N LYS A 85 4.93 9.41 11.58
CA LYS A 85 5.24 10.34 10.49
C LYS A 85 4.02 10.52 9.61
N LYS A 86 3.56 11.77 9.48
CA LYS A 86 2.63 12.15 8.41
C LYS A 86 3.44 12.43 7.15
N LEU A 87 2.93 11.99 6.01
CA LEU A 87 3.53 12.27 4.71
C LEU A 87 2.43 12.54 3.69
N GLU A 88 2.76 13.36 2.71
CA GLU A 88 1.98 13.52 1.50
C GLU A 88 2.66 12.71 0.40
N LEU A 89 1.99 11.64 -0.05
CA LEU A 89 2.50 10.74 -1.07
C LEU A 89 2.13 11.30 -2.44
N ALA A 90 3.15 11.70 -3.20
CA ALA A 90 3.02 12.13 -4.58
C ALA A 90 3.41 11.00 -5.55
N ASP A 91 3.58 11.31 -6.82
CA ASP A 91 3.86 10.36 -7.92
C ASP A 91 5.25 9.68 -7.86
N LYS A 92 6.01 9.87 -6.78
CA LYS A 92 7.35 9.29 -6.59
C LYS A 92 7.38 8.35 -5.39
N PRO A 93 8.15 7.24 -5.48
CA PRO A 93 8.35 6.36 -4.34
C PRO A 93 8.93 7.09 -3.14
N VAL A 94 8.47 6.72 -1.94
CA VAL A 94 8.94 7.29 -0.67
C VAL A 94 9.57 6.20 0.19
N ALA A 95 10.74 6.49 0.76
CA ALA A 95 11.36 5.64 1.77
C ALA A 95 11.28 6.30 3.15
N ILE A 96 10.88 5.53 4.15
CA ILE A 96 10.89 5.91 5.56
C ILE A 96 11.85 4.99 6.28
N ASP A 97 12.80 5.59 6.98
CA ASP A 97 13.64 4.90 7.95
C ASP A 97 13.28 5.35 9.35
N ALA A 98 12.71 4.45 10.15
CA ALA A 98 12.27 4.71 11.52
C ALA A 98 13.34 4.31 12.52
N GLN A 99 13.96 5.28 13.17
CA GLN A 99 14.90 5.07 14.27
C GLN A 99 14.10 5.01 15.58
N LEU A 100 14.01 3.82 16.17
CA LEU A 100 13.21 3.58 17.37
C LEU A 100 14.06 3.76 18.62
N VAL A 101 13.59 4.61 19.53
CA VAL A 101 14.23 4.91 20.82
C VAL A 101 13.43 4.25 21.93
N ARG A 102 14.07 3.85 23.04
CA ARG A 102 13.38 3.26 24.19
C ARG A 102 12.76 4.32 25.11
#